data_AF-A0A9P5UHJ2-F1
#
_entry.id   AF-A0A9P5UHJ2-F1
#
_cell.length_a   1.000
_cell.length_b   1.000
_cell.length_c   1.000
_cell.angle_alpha   90.00
_cell.angle_beta   90.00
_cell.angle_gamma   90.00
#
_symmetry.space_group_name_H-M   'P 1'
#
loop_
_entity.id
_entity.type
_entity.pdbx_description
1 polymer ?
#
loop_
_entity_poly.entity_id
_entity_poly.type
_entity_poly.pdbx_seq_one_letter_code
_entity_poly.pdbx_strand_id
1 'polypeptide(L)'
;SSLITRDFKQNEIKSELAQTLCALEKHMEHATGNKEILQELTSMRREIKDLLLKAEDKNNEMLALQQEAKEKDDKMLRLQLEAKEKDDEMLRLQQEAKERDELILDRLAILQKHAHAILVQNFELHEYPIPRLFIILPVNPTKWNPKNVLENKFRLHFLCECGDHTLKSSNSSQNQIHIARHEGYEIRDGTEFFKSYGKYMLILMRGLKLGIQAVDISAPLKPIQGLLDARIDLSINYMEALATDKSFMTDITIDNYKALEGSDLRQLGTFLQVNDENRKLGDLYRITIDTGHVKWVCIDHYDATYQKEQQKAFEDAVEVNGGNYDSQLGN
;
A
#
# COMPACT_ATOMS: atom_id res chain seq x y z
N SER A 1 -22.26 -52.38 -26.09
CA SER A 1 -22.30 -53.83 -25.84
C SER A 1 -23.61 -54.38 -25.28
N SER A 2 -24.44 -53.62 -24.55
CA SER A 2 -25.66 -54.14 -23.90
C SER A 2 -26.91 -54.26 -24.79
N LEU A 3 -27.00 -53.50 -25.89
CA LEU A 3 -28.13 -53.56 -26.84
C LEU A 3 -28.05 -54.80 -27.76
N ILE A 4 -26.85 -55.09 -28.28
CA ILE A 4 -26.60 -56.24 -29.18
C ILE A 4 -26.88 -57.59 -28.48
N THR A 5 -26.60 -57.68 -27.18
CA THR A 5 -26.86 -58.89 -26.37
C THR A 5 -28.34 -59.07 -26.02
N ARG A 6 -29.15 -58.00 -26.07
CA ARG A 6 -30.60 -58.05 -25.87
C ARG A 6 -31.32 -58.54 -27.12
N ASP A 7 -30.95 -58.01 -28.30
CA ASP A 7 -31.54 -58.42 -29.58
C ASP A 7 -31.29 -59.90 -29.89
N PHE A 8 -30.10 -60.41 -29.56
CA PHE A 8 -29.75 -61.82 -29.78
C PHE A 8 -30.62 -62.76 -28.93
N LYS A 9 -30.82 -62.44 -27.65
CA LYS A 9 -31.69 -63.22 -26.74
C LYS A 9 -33.16 -63.13 -27.11
N GLN A 10 -33.63 -61.99 -27.63
CA GLN A 10 -35.02 -61.83 -28.03
C GLN A 10 -35.35 -62.64 -29.29
N ASN A 11 -34.40 -62.74 -30.23
CA ASN A 11 -34.53 -63.58 -31.43
C ASN A 11 -34.47 -65.08 -31.10
N GLU A 12 -33.66 -65.48 -30.13
CA GLU A 12 -33.58 -66.87 -29.65
C GLU A 12 -34.92 -67.31 -29.02
N ILE A 13 -35.51 -66.47 -28.17
CA ILE A 13 -36.84 -66.73 -27.58
C ILE A 13 -37.94 -66.78 -28.65
N LYS A 14 -37.94 -65.87 -29.65
CA LYS A 14 -38.89 -65.90 -30.77
C LYS A 14 -38.80 -67.21 -31.56
N SER A 15 -37.58 -67.70 -31.79
CA SER A 15 -37.33 -68.96 -32.50
C SER A 15 -37.86 -70.17 -31.71
N GLU A 16 -37.58 -70.25 -30.40
CA GLU A 16 -38.10 -71.33 -29.54
C GLU A 16 -39.63 -71.31 -29.43
N LEU A 17 -40.24 -70.12 -29.37
CA LEU A 17 -41.70 -69.98 -29.33
C LEU A 17 -42.38 -70.40 -30.64
N ALA A 18 -41.75 -70.08 -31.78
CA ALA A 18 -42.23 -70.51 -33.10
C ALA A 18 -42.13 -72.04 -33.28
N GLN A 19 -41.05 -72.65 -32.77
CA GLN A 19 -40.87 -74.09 -32.79
C GLN A 19 -41.90 -74.82 -31.91
N THR A 20 -42.18 -74.29 -30.71
CA THR A 20 -43.19 -74.85 -29.81
C THR A 20 -44.62 -74.69 -30.34
N LEU A 21 -44.95 -73.57 -30.98
CA LEU A 21 -46.23 -73.40 -31.69
C LEU A 21 -46.40 -74.38 -32.85
N CYS A 22 -45.36 -74.61 -33.65
CA CYS A 22 -45.37 -75.58 -34.74
C CYS A 22 -45.50 -77.03 -34.24
N ALA A 23 -44.89 -77.36 -33.10
CA ALA A 23 -45.07 -78.65 -32.44
C ALA A 23 -46.52 -78.84 -31.95
N LEU A 24 -47.12 -77.80 -31.37
CA LEU A 24 -48.54 -77.79 -30.97
C LEU A 24 -49.48 -77.98 -32.17
N GLU A 25 -49.18 -77.39 -33.33
CA GLU A 25 -49.96 -77.57 -34.56
C GLU A 25 -50.02 -79.03 -35.00
N LYS A 26 -48.87 -79.73 -35.00
CA LYS A 26 -48.81 -81.17 -35.32
C LYS A 26 -49.57 -82.05 -34.33
N HIS A 27 -49.55 -81.69 -33.05
CA HIS A 27 -50.29 -82.42 -32.03
C HIS A 27 -51.81 -82.23 -32.12
N MET A 28 -52.28 -81.08 -32.62
CA MET A 28 -53.71 -80.80 -32.82
C MET A 28 -54.32 -81.54 -34.02
N GLU A 29 -53.54 -81.77 -35.10
CA GLU A 29 -54.01 -82.51 -36.28
C GLU A 29 -54.35 -83.99 -36.00
N HIS A 30 -53.77 -84.57 -34.95
CA HIS A 30 -54.00 -85.98 -34.57
C HIS A 30 -55.11 -86.20 -33.53
N ALA A 31 -55.70 -85.16 -32.94
CA ALA A 31 -56.71 -85.28 -31.89
C ALA A 31 -58.15 -85.38 -32.46
N THR A 32 -58.48 -86.44 -33.19
CA THR A 32 -59.79 -86.62 -33.86
C THR A 32 -60.92 -87.18 -32.98
N GLY A 33 -60.83 -87.07 -31.65
CA GLY A 33 -61.79 -87.70 -30.72
C GLY A 33 -62.57 -86.78 -29.77
N ASN A 34 -62.14 -85.53 -29.55
CA ASN A 34 -62.73 -84.65 -28.53
C ASN A 34 -62.91 -83.22 -29.06
N LYS A 35 -64.11 -82.97 -29.61
CA LYS A 35 -64.47 -81.71 -30.29
C LYS A 35 -64.38 -80.48 -29.38
N GLU A 36 -64.65 -80.64 -28.09
CA GLU A 36 -64.54 -79.57 -27.08
C GLU A 36 -63.09 -79.14 -26.84
N ILE A 37 -62.15 -80.10 -26.73
CA ILE A 37 -60.72 -79.83 -26.50
C ILE A 37 -60.10 -79.10 -27.70
N LEU A 38 -60.49 -79.47 -28.93
CA LEU A 38 -60.00 -78.82 -30.14
C LEU A 38 -60.50 -77.36 -30.26
N GLN A 39 -61.71 -77.10 -29.80
CA GLN A 39 -62.31 -75.75 -29.77
C GLN A 39 -61.63 -74.85 -28.73
N GLU A 40 -61.28 -75.41 -27.58
CA GLU A 40 -60.55 -74.72 -26.51
C GLU A 40 -59.10 -74.41 -26.93
N LEU A 41 -58.41 -75.36 -27.56
CA LEU A 41 -57.05 -75.16 -28.13
C LEU A 41 -57.02 -74.11 -29.25
N THR A 42 -58.01 -74.11 -30.14
CA THR A 42 -58.10 -73.06 -31.18
C THR A 42 -58.42 -71.68 -30.62
N SER A 43 -59.15 -71.61 -29.50
CA SER A 43 -59.36 -70.36 -28.74
C SER A 43 -58.07 -69.86 -28.10
N MET A 44 -57.36 -70.72 -27.35
CA MET A 44 -56.07 -70.39 -26.74
C MET A 44 -55.04 -69.96 -27.78
N ARG A 45 -54.99 -70.60 -28.95
CA ARG A 45 -54.11 -70.20 -30.06
C ARG A 45 -54.38 -68.76 -30.52
N ARG A 46 -55.66 -68.38 -30.60
CA ARG A 46 -56.06 -67.03 -31.01
C ARG A 46 -55.62 -65.99 -29.97
N GLU A 47 -55.79 -66.30 -28.69
CA GLU A 47 -55.31 -65.44 -27.59
C GLU A 47 -53.78 -65.32 -27.58
N ILE A 48 -53.04 -66.40 -27.75
CA ILE A 48 -51.56 -66.38 -27.82
C ILE A 48 -51.09 -65.50 -28.98
N LYS A 49 -51.73 -65.61 -30.15
CA LYS A 49 -51.39 -64.79 -31.31
C LYS A 49 -51.68 -63.30 -31.10
N ASP A 50 -52.81 -62.98 -30.45
CA ASP A 50 -53.16 -61.61 -30.09
C ASP A 50 -52.19 -61.01 -29.05
N LEU A 51 -51.81 -61.81 -28.05
CA LEU A 51 -50.80 -61.44 -27.05
C LEU A 51 -49.42 -61.20 -27.68
N LEU A 52 -49.03 -62.01 -28.68
CA LEU A 52 -47.77 -61.84 -29.40
C LEU A 52 -47.74 -60.55 -30.23
N LEU A 53 -48.83 -60.22 -30.93
CA LEU A 53 -48.95 -58.96 -31.67
C LEU A 53 -48.87 -57.76 -30.72
N LYS A 54 -49.62 -57.79 -29.61
CA LYS A 54 -49.55 -56.76 -28.57
C LYS A 54 -48.15 -56.62 -27.95
N ALA A 55 -47.43 -57.72 -27.80
CA ALA A 55 -46.06 -57.70 -27.28
C ALA A 55 -45.08 -57.09 -28.29
N GLU A 56 -45.27 -57.35 -29.59
CA GLU A 56 -44.45 -56.77 -30.66
C GLU A 56 -44.69 -55.26 -30.81
N ASP A 57 -45.96 -54.82 -30.77
CA ASP A 57 -46.32 -53.39 -30.78
C ASP A 57 -45.69 -52.65 -29.59
N LYS A 58 -45.81 -53.22 -28.38
CA LYS A 58 -45.16 -52.66 -27.18
C LYS A 58 -43.63 -52.64 -27.26
N ASN A 59 -43.02 -53.62 -27.92
CA ASN A 59 -41.58 -53.67 -28.10
C ASN A 59 -41.10 -52.57 -29.05
N ASN A 60 -41.85 -52.30 -30.12
CA ASN A 60 -41.57 -51.21 -31.06
C ASN A 60 -41.73 -49.84 -30.37
N GLU A 61 -42.78 -49.66 -29.58
CA GLU A 61 -43.00 -48.45 -28.78
C GLU A 61 -41.86 -48.23 -27.77
N MET A 62 -41.42 -49.30 -27.11
CA MET A 62 -40.28 -49.26 -26.19
C MET A 62 -38.96 -48.88 -26.88
N LEU A 63 -38.74 -49.35 -28.11
CA LEU A 63 -37.56 -49.01 -28.89
C LEU A 63 -37.55 -47.53 -29.29
N ALA A 64 -38.70 -47.00 -29.70
CA ALA A 64 -38.88 -45.59 -30.02
C ALA A 64 -38.61 -44.69 -28.80
N LEU A 65 -39.16 -45.07 -27.63
CA LEU A 65 -38.91 -44.36 -26.37
C LEU A 65 -37.44 -44.41 -25.96
N GLN A 66 -36.73 -45.52 -26.19
CA GLN A 66 -35.30 -45.61 -25.93
C GLN A 66 -34.47 -44.69 -26.83
N GLN A 67 -34.83 -44.57 -28.11
CA GLN A 67 -34.17 -43.64 -29.02
C GLN A 67 -34.40 -42.19 -28.59
N GLU A 68 -35.64 -41.82 -28.28
CA GLU A 68 -35.97 -40.47 -27.81
C GLU A 68 -35.25 -40.13 -26.50
N ALA A 69 -35.18 -41.07 -25.56
CA ALA A 69 -34.43 -40.91 -24.32
C ALA A 69 -32.94 -40.67 -24.59
N LYS A 70 -32.34 -41.42 -25.52
CA LYS A 70 -30.94 -41.25 -25.90
C LYS A 70 -30.66 -39.90 -26.55
N GLU A 71 -31.54 -39.44 -27.44
CA GLU A 71 -31.40 -38.12 -28.07
C GLU A 71 -31.50 -36.99 -27.03
N LYS A 72 -32.41 -37.13 -26.06
CA LYS A 72 -32.53 -36.19 -24.94
C LYS A 72 -31.29 -36.19 -24.06
N ASP A 73 -30.73 -37.36 -23.76
CA ASP A 73 -29.48 -37.48 -22.99
C ASP A 73 -28.30 -36.83 -23.72
N ASP A 74 -28.14 -37.09 -25.02
CA ASP A 74 -27.07 -36.49 -25.83
C ASP A 74 -27.21 -34.95 -25.90
N LYS A 75 -28.44 -34.45 -25.99
CA LYS A 75 -28.73 -33.00 -25.95
C LYS A 75 -28.43 -32.40 -24.58
N MET A 76 -28.80 -33.10 -23.50
CA MET A 76 -28.51 -32.68 -22.13
C MET A 76 -27.00 -32.59 -21.89
N LEU A 77 -26.23 -33.58 -22.33
CA LEU A 77 -24.78 -33.60 -22.19
C LEU A 77 -24.13 -32.41 -22.91
N ARG A 78 -24.63 -32.07 -24.10
CA ARG A 78 -24.14 -30.93 -24.89
C ARG A 78 -24.39 -29.60 -24.18
N LEU A 79 -25.59 -29.42 -23.63
CA LEU A 79 -25.93 -28.22 -22.84
C LEU A 79 -25.10 -28.12 -21.56
N GLN A 80 -24.79 -29.24 -20.90
CA GLN A 80 -23.91 -29.25 -19.72
C GLN A 80 -22.48 -28.83 -20.07
N LEU A 81 -21.96 -29.26 -21.21
CA LEU A 81 -20.64 -28.84 -21.68
C LEU A 81 -20.61 -27.33 -22.00
N GLU A 82 -21.60 -26.83 -22.75
CA GLU A 82 -21.71 -25.39 -23.06
C GLU A 82 -21.87 -24.53 -21.80
N ALA A 83 -22.62 -25.01 -20.81
CA ALA A 83 -22.77 -24.32 -19.53
C ALA A 83 -21.43 -24.27 -18.78
N LYS A 84 -20.69 -25.38 -18.75
CA LYS A 84 -19.39 -25.45 -18.09
C LYS A 84 -18.35 -24.53 -18.76
N GLU A 85 -18.31 -24.49 -20.08
CA GLU A 85 -17.41 -23.57 -20.81
C GLU A 85 -17.71 -22.11 -20.49
N LYS A 86 -18.99 -21.75 -20.40
CA LYS A 86 -19.40 -20.38 -20.00
C LYS A 86 -19.08 -20.06 -18.54
N ASP A 87 -19.21 -21.03 -17.64
CA ASP A 87 -18.82 -20.86 -16.23
C ASP A 87 -17.31 -20.66 -16.10
N ASP A 88 -16.50 -21.44 -16.85
CA ASP A 88 -15.05 -21.30 -16.89
C ASP A 88 -14.63 -19.94 -17.49
N GLU A 89 -15.30 -19.48 -18.54
CA GLU A 89 -15.07 -18.15 -19.12
C GLU A 89 -15.45 -17.02 -18.14
N MET A 90 -16.57 -17.16 -17.43
CA MET A 90 -17.01 -16.21 -16.41
C MET A 90 -15.99 -16.10 -15.27
N LEU A 91 -15.46 -17.23 -14.81
CA LEU A 91 -14.41 -17.25 -13.78
C LEU A 91 -13.15 -16.51 -14.24
N ARG A 92 -12.73 -16.71 -15.49
CA ARG A 92 -11.58 -15.98 -16.07
C ARG A 92 -11.83 -14.47 -16.11
N LEU A 93 -13.01 -14.05 -16.56
CA LEU A 93 -13.37 -12.63 -16.61
C LEU A 93 -13.45 -11.99 -15.22
N GLN A 94 -13.94 -12.73 -14.21
CA GLN A 94 -13.95 -12.27 -12.82
C GLN A 94 -12.53 -12.07 -12.28
N GLN A 95 -11.62 -13.00 -12.58
CA GLN A 95 -10.23 -12.90 -12.17
C GLN A 95 -9.53 -11.69 -12.81
N GLU A 96 -9.71 -11.48 -14.13
CA GLU A 96 -9.17 -10.30 -14.84
C GLU A 96 -9.74 -8.98 -14.31
N ALA A 97 -11.02 -8.94 -13.96
CA ALA A 97 -11.66 -7.76 -13.36
C ALA A 97 -11.05 -7.43 -12.00
N LYS A 98 -10.84 -8.46 -11.16
CA LYS A 98 -10.21 -8.31 -9.85
C LYS A 98 -8.78 -7.76 -9.96
N GLU A 99 -7.97 -8.28 -10.87
CA GLU A 99 -6.61 -7.80 -11.10
C GLU A 99 -6.59 -6.35 -11.60
N ARG A 100 -7.55 -5.96 -12.45
CA ARG A 100 -7.72 -4.56 -12.85
C ARG A 100 -8.11 -3.65 -11.69
N ASP A 101 -9.02 -4.09 -10.84
CA ASP A 101 -9.46 -3.32 -9.68
C ASP A 101 -8.31 -3.12 -8.67
N GLU A 102 -7.51 -4.16 -8.40
CA GLU A 102 -6.31 -4.07 -7.56
C GLU A 102 -5.31 -3.05 -8.13
N LEU A 103 -5.03 -3.10 -9.44
CA LEU A 103 -4.17 -2.12 -10.11
C LEU A 103 -4.69 -0.68 -10.01
N ILE A 104 -6.02 -0.48 -10.11
CA ILE A 104 -6.64 0.83 -9.99
C ILE A 104 -6.48 1.36 -8.56
N LEU A 105 -6.71 0.52 -7.55
CA LEU A 105 -6.56 0.91 -6.14
C LEU A 105 -5.13 1.32 -5.82
N ASP A 106 -4.14 0.58 -6.32
CA ASP A 106 -2.73 0.93 -6.15
C ASP A 106 -2.38 2.28 -6.79
N ARG A 107 -2.86 2.52 -8.02
CA ARG A 107 -2.69 3.81 -8.69
C ARG A 107 -3.36 4.95 -7.93
N LEU A 108 -4.56 4.74 -7.40
CA LEU A 108 -5.27 5.72 -6.59
C LEU A 108 -4.52 6.05 -5.31
N ALA A 109 -3.95 5.05 -4.63
CA ALA A 109 -3.16 5.27 -3.43
C ALA A 109 -1.90 6.11 -3.71
N ILE A 110 -1.22 5.87 -4.83
CA ILE A 110 -0.07 6.68 -5.26
C ILE A 110 -0.49 8.12 -5.56
N LEU A 111 -1.58 8.31 -6.32
CA LEU A 111 -2.09 9.65 -6.66
C LEU A 111 -2.53 10.43 -5.41
N GLN A 112 -3.18 9.77 -4.45
CA GLN A 112 -3.56 10.38 -3.19
C GLN A 112 -2.34 10.84 -2.38
N LYS A 113 -1.29 10.01 -2.30
CA LYS A 113 -0.02 10.39 -1.65
C LYS A 113 0.62 11.59 -2.32
N HIS A 114 0.70 11.61 -3.65
CA HIS A 114 1.25 12.75 -4.39
C HIS A 114 0.42 14.03 -4.22
N ALA A 115 -0.91 13.93 -4.30
CA ALA A 115 -1.78 15.07 -4.07
C ALA A 115 -1.62 15.64 -2.66
N HIS A 116 -1.55 14.77 -1.65
CA HIS A 116 -1.29 15.19 -0.27
C HIS A 116 0.07 15.88 -0.14
N ALA A 117 1.13 15.32 -0.71
CA ALA A 117 2.46 15.90 -0.69
C ALA A 117 2.50 17.30 -1.33
N ILE A 118 1.84 17.49 -2.47
CA ILE A 118 1.74 18.80 -3.14
C ILE A 118 1.01 19.83 -2.26
N LEU A 119 -0.09 19.42 -1.61
CA LEU A 119 -0.85 20.30 -0.73
C LEU A 119 -0.05 20.72 0.50
N VAL A 120 0.63 19.76 1.14
CA VAL A 120 1.54 20.01 2.28
C VAL A 120 2.67 20.95 1.86
N GLN A 121 3.31 20.67 0.72
CA GLN A 121 4.40 21.50 0.21
C GLN A 121 3.96 22.94 -0.02
N ASN A 122 2.84 23.15 -0.70
CA ASN A 122 2.32 24.49 -0.96
C ASN A 122 2.05 25.26 0.34
N PHE A 123 1.44 24.59 1.33
CA PHE A 123 1.18 25.20 2.63
C PHE A 123 2.49 25.56 3.36
N GLU A 124 3.42 24.62 3.49
CA GLU A 124 4.66 24.81 4.23
C GLU A 124 5.61 25.82 3.58
N LEU A 125 5.65 25.90 2.25
CA LEU A 125 6.43 26.90 1.53
C LEU A 125 5.98 28.34 1.85
N HIS A 126 4.69 28.52 2.11
CA HIS A 126 4.12 29.82 2.49
C HIS A 126 4.23 30.09 4.00
N GLU A 127 4.01 29.08 4.84
CA GLU A 127 4.06 29.26 6.30
C GLU A 127 5.47 29.35 6.87
N TYR A 128 6.45 28.66 6.26
CA TYR A 128 7.82 28.56 6.78
C TYR A 128 8.85 29.20 5.83
N PRO A 129 8.83 30.54 5.64
CA PRO A 129 9.76 31.23 4.76
C PRO A 129 11.18 31.32 5.33
N ILE A 130 11.39 30.97 6.60
CA ILE A 130 12.69 30.99 7.28
C ILE A 130 12.93 29.67 8.01
N PRO A 131 14.19 29.32 8.36
CA PRO A 131 14.47 28.10 9.10
C PRO A 131 13.81 28.10 10.49
N ARG A 132 13.17 26.98 10.83
CA ARG A 132 12.41 26.83 12.09
C ARG A 132 13.29 26.47 13.27
N LEU A 133 14.41 25.79 13.04
CA LEU A 133 15.32 25.38 14.11
C LEU A 133 16.43 26.41 14.31
N PHE A 134 16.48 27.01 15.49
CA PHE A 134 17.51 27.97 15.85
C PHE A 134 17.79 27.96 17.35
N ILE A 135 19.04 28.29 17.70
CA ILE A 135 19.52 28.39 19.07
C ILE A 135 20.36 29.66 19.22
N ILE A 136 20.63 30.08 20.45
CA ILE A 136 21.64 31.10 20.73
C ILE A 136 22.93 30.43 21.17
N LEU A 137 24.06 31.02 20.83
CA LEU A 137 25.36 30.65 21.39
C LEU A 137 26.12 31.90 21.88
N PRO A 138 26.91 31.79 22.97
CA PRO A 138 27.71 32.89 23.45
C PRO A 138 28.80 33.24 22.44
N VAL A 139 29.02 34.53 22.21
CA VAL A 139 30.11 35.04 21.37
C VAL A 139 31.46 34.77 22.02
N ASN A 140 31.54 34.92 23.34
CA ASN A 140 32.77 34.65 24.10
C ASN A 140 32.46 33.82 25.36
N PRO A 141 32.63 32.48 25.31
CA PRO A 141 32.28 31.61 26.43
C PRO A 141 33.15 31.83 27.68
N THR A 142 34.33 32.45 27.53
CA THR A 142 35.26 32.72 28.64
C THR A 142 34.92 33.98 29.44
N LYS A 143 34.05 34.85 28.92
CA LYS A 143 33.67 36.14 29.53
C LYS A 143 32.27 36.12 30.16
N TRP A 144 31.78 34.92 30.46
CA TRP A 144 30.47 34.72 31.05
C TRP A 144 30.34 35.41 32.42
N ASN A 145 29.38 36.34 32.55
CA ASN A 145 29.05 37.01 33.80
C ASN A 145 27.66 36.58 34.29
N PRO A 146 27.57 35.69 35.31
CA PRO A 146 26.29 35.23 35.84
C PRO A 146 25.55 36.32 36.65
N LYS A 147 26.23 37.40 37.06
CA LYS A 147 25.63 38.49 37.84
C LYS A 147 24.99 39.57 36.97
N ASN A 148 25.49 39.75 35.75
CA ASN A 148 24.91 40.66 34.76
C ASN A 148 24.63 39.89 33.48
N VAL A 149 23.51 39.18 33.50
CA VAL A 149 23.11 38.25 32.44
C VAL A 149 22.98 38.99 31.10
N LEU A 150 22.51 40.23 31.08
CA LEU A 150 22.31 41.05 29.87
C LEU A 150 23.59 41.58 29.23
N GLU A 151 24.72 41.64 29.95
CA GLU A 151 26.02 42.03 29.37
C GLU A 151 26.64 40.94 28.49
N ASN A 152 26.16 39.70 28.64
CA ASN A 152 26.65 38.58 27.85
C ASN A 152 26.17 38.71 26.40
N LYS A 153 27.10 38.68 25.44
CA LYS A 153 26.79 38.76 24.01
C LYS A 153 26.48 37.38 23.44
N PHE A 154 25.35 37.29 22.74
CA PHE A 154 24.89 36.09 22.05
C PHE A 154 24.67 36.35 20.57
N ARG A 155 24.78 35.27 19.79
CA ARG A 155 24.34 35.23 18.41
C ARG A 155 23.38 34.09 18.19
N LEU A 156 22.37 34.31 17.35
CA LEU A 156 21.45 33.29 16.92
C LEU A 156 22.06 32.47 15.78
N HIS A 157 22.01 31.16 15.92
CA HIS A 157 22.48 30.19 14.93
C HIS A 157 21.30 29.33 14.47
N PHE A 158 21.15 29.18 13.15
CA PHE A 158 20.19 28.26 12.57
C PHE A 158 20.79 26.86 12.48
N LEU A 159 19.91 25.86 12.62
CA LEU A 159 20.27 24.45 12.58
C LEU A 159 19.83 23.82 11.26
N CYS A 160 20.71 23.00 10.70
CA CYS A 160 20.41 22.13 9.58
C CYS A 160 19.52 20.97 10.03
N GLU A 161 18.38 20.80 9.36
CA GLU A 161 17.39 19.74 9.56
C GLU A 161 17.78 18.43 8.83
N CYS A 162 19.08 18.18 8.68
CA CYS A 162 19.57 16.93 8.12
C CYS A 162 19.35 15.78 9.12
N GLY A 163 18.68 14.73 8.65
CA GLY A 163 18.31 13.56 9.45
C GLY A 163 17.40 12.65 8.62
N ASP A 164 17.61 11.33 8.75
CA ASP A 164 17.07 10.35 7.80
C ASP A 164 15.55 10.14 7.93
N HIS A 165 14.85 10.42 6.83
CA HIS A 165 13.81 9.52 6.32
C HIS A 165 14.29 8.75 5.07
N THR A 166 15.56 8.93 4.66
CA THR A 166 16.16 8.25 3.51
C THR A 166 16.95 7.02 3.97
N LEU A 167 16.39 5.85 3.69
CA LEU A 167 16.92 4.52 4.03
C LEU A 167 18.41 4.31 3.71
N LYS A 168 18.98 3.41 4.54
CA LYS A 168 20.27 2.69 4.48
C LYS A 168 21.48 3.40 5.08
N SER A 169 21.64 3.17 6.39
CA SER A 169 22.90 2.86 7.08
C SER A 169 24.17 3.01 6.23
N SER A 170 24.69 4.23 6.13
CA SER A 170 26.13 4.41 6.05
C SER A 170 26.57 5.01 7.37
N ASN A 171 27.63 4.44 7.96
CA ASN A 171 28.09 4.70 9.32
C ASN A 171 28.73 6.09 9.51
N SER A 172 28.38 7.09 8.71
CA SER A 172 28.86 8.45 8.90
C SER A 172 27.95 9.19 9.88
N SER A 173 28.53 9.71 10.95
CA SER A 173 27.96 10.67 11.91
C SER A 173 27.42 11.99 11.29
N GLN A 174 27.24 12.06 9.97
CA GLN A 174 26.92 13.24 9.18
C GLN A 174 25.41 13.51 9.02
N ASN A 175 24.51 12.62 9.44
CA ASN A 175 23.06 12.80 9.35
C ASN A 175 22.43 13.32 10.66
N GLN A 176 23.12 14.25 11.33
CA GLN A 176 22.69 14.81 12.61
C GLN A 176 22.41 16.30 12.49
N ILE A 177 21.38 16.78 13.18
CA ILE A 177 21.11 18.22 13.32
C ILE A 177 22.38 18.92 13.79
N HIS A 178 22.83 19.90 13.01
CA HIS A 178 24.07 20.63 13.29
C HIS A 178 23.89 22.11 12.93
N ILE A 179 24.78 22.95 13.43
CA ILE A 179 24.77 24.38 13.10
C ILE A 179 25.29 24.56 11.67
N ALA A 180 24.53 25.24 10.83
CA ALA A 180 24.98 25.60 9.50
C ALA A 180 26.21 26.50 9.57
N ARG A 181 27.07 26.48 8.54
CA ARG A 181 28.35 27.21 8.53
C ARG A 181 28.13 28.73 8.35
N HIS A 182 27.67 29.40 9.39
CA HIS A 182 27.49 30.85 9.42
C HIS A 182 27.90 31.46 10.78
N GLU A 183 28.26 32.74 10.81
CA GLU A 183 28.79 33.42 12.01
C GLU A 183 27.76 33.68 13.11
N GLY A 184 26.49 33.39 12.85
CA GLY A 184 25.37 33.75 13.71
C GLY A 184 24.90 35.20 13.54
N TYR A 185 23.67 35.45 13.93
CA TYR A 185 22.99 36.74 13.81
C TYR A 185 23.00 37.49 15.13
N GLU A 186 23.27 38.79 15.09
CA GLU A 186 23.09 39.65 16.25
C GLU A 186 21.60 39.88 16.50
N ILE A 187 21.19 39.75 17.75
CA ILE A 187 19.80 39.88 18.18
C ILE A 187 19.54 41.34 18.56
N ARG A 188 18.59 41.96 17.88
CA ARG A 188 18.00 43.25 18.21
C ARG A 188 16.97 43.05 19.31
N ASP A 189 16.90 44.00 20.24
CA ASP A 189 15.94 43.98 21.35
C ASP A 189 15.86 42.61 22.06
N GLY A 190 16.96 42.26 22.74
CA GLY A 190 17.08 40.97 23.42
C GLY A 190 15.94 40.68 24.38
N THR A 191 15.42 41.70 25.06
CA THR A 191 14.31 41.54 26.03
C THR A 191 13.05 40.99 25.37
N GLU A 192 12.56 41.64 24.32
CA GLU A 192 11.37 41.17 23.60
C GLU A 192 11.63 39.84 22.89
N PHE A 193 12.82 39.66 22.32
CA PHE A 193 13.21 38.40 21.71
C PHE A 193 13.15 37.21 22.69
N PHE A 194 13.69 37.36 23.90
CA PHE A 194 13.67 36.28 24.91
C PHE A 194 12.28 36.01 25.47
N LYS A 195 11.43 37.03 25.58
CA LYS A 195 10.00 36.84 25.90
C LYS A 195 9.28 36.02 24.84
N SER A 196 9.53 36.28 23.56
CA SER A 196 8.86 35.60 22.46
C SER A 196 9.38 34.19 22.19
N TYR A 197 10.71 33.99 22.14
CA TYR A 197 11.31 32.73 21.66
C TYR A 197 12.11 31.97 22.71
N GLY A 198 12.36 32.56 23.87
CA GLY A 198 13.31 32.00 24.80
C GLY A 198 12.86 30.65 25.40
N LYS A 199 11.56 30.48 25.68
CA LYS A 199 11.01 29.18 26.08
C LYS A 199 11.24 28.10 25.01
N TYR A 200 10.96 28.45 23.75
CA TYR A 200 11.17 27.56 22.61
C TYR A 200 12.63 27.11 22.51
N MET A 201 13.57 28.06 22.52
CA MET A 201 15.00 27.75 22.40
C MET A 201 15.52 26.91 23.56
N LEU A 202 15.10 27.19 24.80
CA LEU A 202 15.52 26.40 25.95
C LEU A 202 15.06 24.94 25.86
N ILE A 203 13.81 24.72 25.42
CA ILE A 203 13.29 23.36 25.19
C ILE A 203 14.05 22.67 24.06
N LEU A 204 14.29 23.38 22.95
CA LEU A 204 15.07 22.85 21.82
C LEU A 204 16.49 22.47 22.24
N MET A 205 17.20 23.33 22.97
CA MET A 205 18.57 23.06 23.45
C MET A 205 18.61 21.89 24.42
N ARG A 206 17.64 21.77 25.34
CA ARG A 206 17.51 20.59 26.22
C ARG A 206 17.23 19.31 25.42
N GLY A 207 16.38 19.39 24.40
CA GLY A 207 16.11 18.28 23.48
C GLY A 207 17.37 17.82 22.75
N LEU A 208 18.14 18.77 22.19
CA LEU A 208 19.41 18.49 21.51
C LEU A 208 20.43 17.84 22.43
N LYS A 209 20.52 18.30 23.69
CA LYS A 209 21.43 17.72 24.70
C LYS A 209 21.05 16.29 25.08
N LEU A 210 19.76 16.04 25.33
CA LEU A 210 19.27 14.76 25.82
C LEU A 210 19.01 13.75 24.69
N GLY A 211 19.14 14.17 23.43
CA GLY A 211 18.69 13.37 22.28
C GLY A 211 17.18 13.11 22.30
N ILE A 212 16.41 13.96 22.97
CA ILE A 212 14.96 13.81 23.09
C ILE A 212 14.29 14.44 21.88
N GLN A 213 13.38 13.70 21.27
CA GLN A 213 12.51 14.16 20.20
C GLN A 213 11.65 15.32 20.72
N ALA A 214 11.88 16.56 20.26
CA ALA A 214 10.88 17.60 20.46
C ALA A 214 9.64 17.18 19.65
N VAL A 215 8.44 17.38 20.21
CA VAL A 215 7.20 16.69 19.80
C VAL A 215 6.77 16.98 18.35
N ASP A 216 7.34 18.01 17.71
CA ASP A 216 7.12 18.34 16.28
C ASP A 216 8.33 18.04 15.36
N ILE A 217 9.38 17.41 15.89
CA ILE A 217 10.56 17.00 15.13
C ILE A 217 10.42 15.52 14.80
N SER A 218 10.11 15.20 13.54
CA SER A 218 9.90 13.82 13.06
C SER A 218 11.15 12.91 13.16
N ALA A 219 12.31 13.45 13.58
CA ALA A 219 13.56 12.72 13.74
C ALA A 219 14.05 12.68 15.20
N PRO A 220 14.51 11.53 15.71
CA PRO A 220 15.16 11.46 17.01
C PRO A 220 16.46 12.29 16.99
N LEU A 221 16.60 13.20 17.96
CA LEU A 221 17.82 13.96 18.15
C LEU A 221 18.90 13.02 18.70
N LYS A 222 20.13 13.08 18.19
CA LYS A 222 21.28 12.44 18.86
C LYS A 222 22.10 13.51 19.57
N PRO A 223 22.68 13.23 20.76
CA PRO A 223 23.49 14.20 21.48
C PRO A 223 24.63 14.73 20.62
N ILE A 224 24.80 16.04 20.59
CA ILE A 224 25.88 16.70 19.85
C ILE A 224 27.19 16.47 20.60
N GLN A 225 28.23 15.94 19.92
CA GLN A 225 29.53 15.67 20.57
C GLN A 225 30.53 16.83 20.43
N GLY A 226 31.22 17.20 21.53
CA GLY A 226 32.43 18.05 21.51
C GLY A 226 32.24 19.49 22.02
N LEU A 227 32.99 20.44 21.44
CA LEU A 227 32.99 21.88 21.82
C LEU A 227 31.59 22.53 21.73
N LEU A 228 30.72 22.00 20.87
CA LEU A 228 29.34 22.48 20.75
C LEU A 228 28.51 22.17 21.99
N ASP A 229 28.73 21.01 22.61
CA ASP A 229 28.04 20.57 23.83
C ASP A 229 28.30 21.55 24.99
N ALA A 230 29.58 21.92 25.18
CA ALA A 230 29.96 22.93 26.17
C ALA A 230 29.36 24.32 25.91
N ARG A 231 29.21 24.72 24.64
CA ARG A 231 28.56 26.01 24.30
C ARG A 231 27.04 25.95 24.46
N ILE A 232 26.42 24.80 24.20
CA ILE A 232 25.00 24.57 24.47
C ILE A 232 24.74 24.61 25.97
N ASP A 233 25.60 23.98 26.79
CA ASP A 233 25.50 24.03 28.25
C ASP A 233 25.56 25.45 28.80
N LEU A 234 26.50 26.26 28.30
CA LEU A 234 26.57 27.67 28.66
C LEU A 234 25.29 28.43 28.26
N SER A 235 24.72 28.10 27.10
CA SER A 235 23.48 28.71 26.61
C SER A 235 22.28 28.30 27.44
N ILE A 236 22.18 27.03 27.85
CA ILE A 236 21.13 26.53 28.76
C ILE A 236 21.23 27.24 30.12
N ASN A 237 22.43 27.29 30.71
CA ASN A 237 22.66 27.97 31.99
C ASN A 237 22.27 29.46 31.92
N TYR A 238 22.55 30.12 30.80
CA TYR A 238 22.12 31.50 30.57
C TYR A 238 20.60 31.64 30.53
N MET A 239 19.93 30.79 29.75
CA MET A 239 18.48 30.82 29.61
C MET A 239 17.77 30.50 30.93
N GLU A 240 18.33 29.61 31.74
CA GLU A 240 17.83 29.31 33.09
C GLU A 240 18.02 30.48 34.05
N ALA A 241 19.16 31.17 33.99
CA ALA A 241 19.38 32.39 34.76
C ALA A 241 18.40 33.50 34.35
N LEU A 242 18.16 33.70 33.05
CA LEU A 242 17.15 34.64 32.55
C LEU A 242 15.74 34.27 33.02
N ALA A 243 15.40 32.99 33.07
CA ALA A 243 14.09 32.53 33.47
C ALA A 243 13.77 32.78 34.95
N THR A 244 14.78 32.98 35.80
CA THR A 244 14.56 33.39 37.20
C THR A 244 14.01 34.82 37.30
N ASP A 245 14.21 35.63 36.27
CA ASP A 245 13.64 36.96 36.15
C ASP A 245 12.34 36.90 35.33
N LYS A 246 11.21 37.04 36.04
CA LYS A 246 9.86 36.99 35.47
C LYS A 246 9.58 38.09 34.43
N SER A 247 10.45 39.09 34.31
CA SER A 247 10.35 40.09 33.25
C SER A 247 10.79 39.59 31.88
N PHE A 248 11.54 38.47 31.82
CA PHE A 248 12.06 37.88 30.58
C PHE A 248 11.34 36.60 30.16
N MET A 249 10.78 35.82 31.10
CA MET A 249 10.05 34.60 30.80
C MET A 249 8.88 34.32 31.75
N THR A 250 7.78 33.80 31.20
CA THR A 250 6.70 33.18 31.97
C THR A 250 7.08 31.75 32.41
N ASP A 251 6.47 31.23 33.48
CA ASP A 251 6.80 29.90 34.05
C ASP A 251 6.95 28.81 32.97
N ILE A 252 8.12 28.16 32.96
CA ILE A 252 8.51 27.14 32.00
C ILE A 252 8.02 25.79 32.51
N THR A 253 6.74 25.50 32.32
CA THR A 253 6.24 24.11 32.36
C THR A 253 6.33 23.51 30.96
N ILE A 254 6.86 22.29 30.87
CA ILE A 254 6.97 21.50 29.63
C ILE A 254 5.58 21.29 29.02
N ASP A 255 4.56 21.17 29.87
CA ASP A 255 3.17 20.93 29.47
C ASP A 255 2.51 22.11 28.73
N ASN A 256 3.11 23.30 28.77
CA ASN A 256 2.63 24.50 28.06
C ASN A 256 3.48 24.82 26.81
N TYR A 257 4.10 23.82 26.19
CA TYR A 257 4.85 24.01 24.94
C TYR A 257 3.87 24.18 23.77
N LYS A 258 3.96 25.33 23.09
CA LYS A 258 3.30 25.57 21.81
C LYS A 258 4.39 25.65 20.73
N ALA A 259 4.25 24.86 19.68
CA ALA A 259 5.11 24.95 18.49
C ALA A 259 5.06 26.37 17.93
N LEU A 260 6.18 26.86 17.37
CA LEU A 260 6.19 28.14 16.66
C LEU A 260 5.30 28.04 15.42
N GLU A 261 4.34 28.96 15.29
CA GLU A 261 3.52 29.09 14.10
C GLU A 261 4.28 29.87 13.02
N GLY A 262 3.81 29.80 11.77
CA GLY A 262 4.43 30.52 10.65
C GLY A 262 4.49 32.04 10.88
N SER A 263 3.52 32.62 11.59
CA SER A 263 3.55 34.03 12.00
C SER A 263 4.70 34.35 12.96
N ASP A 264 4.95 33.46 13.92
CA ASP A 264 6.02 33.64 14.91
C ASP A 264 7.38 33.60 14.21
N LEU A 265 7.55 32.70 13.24
CA LEU A 265 8.75 32.60 12.43
C LEU A 265 8.91 33.82 11.50
N ARG A 266 7.84 34.33 10.89
CA ARG A 266 7.91 35.59 10.13
C ARG A 266 8.36 36.77 11.00
N GLN A 267 7.93 36.82 12.26
CA GLN A 267 8.35 37.85 13.20
C GLN A 267 9.82 37.72 13.64
N LEU A 268 10.36 36.49 13.70
CA LEU A 268 11.74 36.22 14.12
C LEU A 268 12.75 37.06 13.31
N GLY A 269 12.53 37.18 12.01
CA GLY A 269 13.39 37.95 11.12
C GLY A 269 13.52 39.44 11.51
N THR A 270 12.54 40.01 12.22
CA THR A 270 12.59 41.41 12.66
C THR A 270 13.59 41.65 13.80
N PHE A 271 13.87 40.60 14.59
CA PHE A 271 14.85 40.61 15.67
C PHE A 271 16.28 40.36 15.17
N LEU A 272 16.49 39.96 13.92
CA LEU A 272 17.84 39.62 13.43
C LEU A 272 18.47 40.80 12.71
N GLN A 273 19.69 41.16 13.09
CA GLN A 273 20.51 42.06 12.29
C GLN A 273 21.11 41.32 11.10
N VAL A 274 20.47 41.45 9.94
CA VAL A 274 20.93 40.90 8.67
C VAL A 274 21.70 41.97 7.92
N ASN A 275 23.01 41.77 7.74
CA ASN A 275 23.88 42.66 6.95
C ASN A 275 24.06 42.18 5.50
N ASP A 276 23.46 41.05 5.14
CA ASP A 276 23.71 40.38 3.86
C ASP A 276 22.71 40.83 2.79
N GLU A 277 23.22 41.32 1.66
CA GLU A 277 22.42 41.86 0.54
C GLU A 277 21.47 40.81 -0.05
N ASN A 278 21.83 39.53 0.07
CA ASN A 278 21.09 38.40 -0.49
C ASN A 278 19.96 37.86 0.40
N ARG A 279 19.81 38.37 1.65
CA ARG A 279 18.79 37.93 2.64
C ARG A 279 18.74 36.41 2.88
N LYS A 280 19.81 35.65 2.60
CA LYS A 280 19.86 34.21 2.86
C LYS A 280 20.03 33.99 4.37
N LEU A 281 19.05 33.35 5.00
CA LEU A 281 19.08 33.10 6.44
C LEU A 281 19.80 31.77 6.73
N GLY A 282 20.91 31.89 7.46
CA GLY A 282 21.69 30.80 8.03
C GLY A 282 22.51 29.95 7.05
N ASP A 283 22.68 30.39 5.80
CA ASP A 283 23.28 29.56 4.73
C ASP A 283 22.59 28.19 4.56
N LEU A 284 21.28 28.17 4.84
CA LEU A 284 20.41 27.01 4.69
C LEU A 284 19.60 27.11 3.38
N TYR A 285 19.32 25.94 2.82
CA TYR A 285 18.60 25.72 1.58
C TYR A 285 17.34 24.93 1.88
N ARG A 286 16.24 25.30 1.22
CA ARG A 286 15.00 24.54 1.32
C ARG A 286 15.05 23.33 0.39
N ILE A 287 14.69 22.19 0.93
CA ILE A 287 14.37 20.98 0.17
C ILE A 287 12.95 20.53 0.52
N THR A 288 12.31 19.80 -0.39
CA THR A 288 11.03 19.16 -0.13
C THR A 288 11.25 17.66 -0.09
N ILE A 289 10.74 16.98 0.95
CA ILE A 289 10.79 15.52 1.04
C ILE A 289 9.56 14.89 0.35
N ASP A 290 9.58 13.58 0.17
CA ASP A 290 8.53 12.78 -0.49
C ASP A 290 7.12 12.99 0.07
N THR A 291 6.99 13.28 1.37
CA THR A 291 5.71 13.59 2.02
C THR A 291 5.23 15.03 1.77
N GLY A 292 6.00 15.86 1.07
CA GLY A 292 5.70 17.27 0.82
C GLY A 292 6.24 18.24 1.88
N HIS A 293 6.75 17.75 3.01
CA HIS A 293 7.29 18.64 4.04
C HIS A 293 8.56 19.36 3.55
N VAL A 294 8.73 20.61 3.99
CA VAL A 294 9.88 21.46 3.66
C VAL A 294 10.93 21.33 4.75
N LYS A 295 12.17 20.99 4.40
CA LYS A 295 13.30 20.99 5.34
C LYS A 295 14.30 22.09 4.99
N TRP A 296 14.97 22.63 5.99
CA TRP A 296 16.10 23.54 5.83
C TRP A 296 17.42 22.82 6.06
N VAL A 297 18.22 22.65 5.01
CA VAL A 297 19.48 21.90 5.04
C VAL A 297 20.68 22.76 4.66
N CYS A 298 21.87 22.44 5.15
CA CYS A 298 23.08 23.16 4.77
C CYS A 298 23.48 22.84 3.31
N ILE A 299 24.39 23.62 2.74
CA ILE A 299 24.84 23.43 1.35
C ILE A 299 25.39 22.01 1.10
N ASP A 300 26.18 21.48 2.04
CA ASP A 300 26.77 20.14 1.93
C ASP A 300 25.67 19.06 1.79
N HIS A 301 24.56 19.20 2.54
CA HIS A 301 23.42 18.29 2.45
C HIS A 301 22.51 18.58 1.26
N TYR A 302 22.35 19.84 0.86
CA TYR A 302 21.60 20.21 -0.34
C TYR A 302 22.21 19.56 -1.58
N ASP A 303 23.53 19.70 -1.76
CA ASP A 303 24.25 19.15 -2.89
C ASP A 303 24.18 17.61 -2.90
N ALA A 304 24.33 16.98 -1.73
CA ALA A 304 24.22 15.52 -1.60
C ALA A 304 22.81 15.01 -1.95
N THR A 305 21.76 15.69 -1.50
CA THR A 305 20.37 15.33 -1.82
C THR A 305 20.09 15.51 -3.31
N TYR A 306 20.47 16.66 -3.88
CA TYR A 306 20.22 16.96 -5.28
C TYR A 306 20.94 15.99 -6.23
N GLN A 307 22.21 15.67 -5.96
CA GLN A 307 22.96 14.68 -6.74
C GLN A 307 22.31 13.30 -6.67
N LYS A 308 21.87 12.87 -5.49
CA LYS A 308 21.19 11.57 -5.31
C LYS A 308 19.84 11.52 -6.03
N GLU A 309 19.06 12.61 -5.98
CA GLU A 309 17.76 12.69 -6.67
C GLU A 309 17.90 12.69 -8.19
N GLN A 310 18.85 13.46 -8.73
CA GLN A 310 19.13 13.44 -10.18
C GLN A 310 19.63 12.08 -10.64
N GLN A 311 20.51 11.44 -9.87
CA GLN A 311 21.03 10.13 -10.22
C GLN A 311 19.95 9.06 -10.18
N LYS A 312 19.05 9.11 -9.19
CA LYS A 312 17.89 8.20 -9.12
C LYS A 312 16.90 8.44 -10.26
N ALA A 313 16.58 9.69 -10.57
CA ALA A 313 15.68 10.01 -11.70
C ALA A 313 16.25 9.51 -13.03
N PHE A 314 17.58 9.53 -13.18
CA PHE A 314 18.27 8.97 -14.33
C PHE A 314 18.23 7.43 -14.32
N GLU A 315 18.52 6.78 -13.19
CA GLU A 315 18.39 5.32 -13.00
C GLU A 315 16.98 4.83 -13.37
N ASP A 316 15.95 5.45 -12.80
CA ASP A 316 14.54 5.11 -13.05
C ASP A 316 14.21 5.25 -14.56
N ALA A 317 14.72 6.29 -15.23
CA ALA A 317 14.52 6.48 -16.65
C ALA A 317 15.26 5.42 -17.50
N VAL A 318 16.46 4.99 -17.10
CA VAL A 318 17.20 3.93 -17.79
C VAL A 318 16.49 2.58 -17.64
N GLU A 319 16.03 2.26 -16.44
CA GLU A 319 15.30 1.00 -16.15
C GLU A 319 13.99 0.91 -16.92
N VAL A 320 13.20 2.00 -16.97
CA VAL A 320 11.95 2.06 -17.75
C VAL A 320 12.19 1.83 -19.25
N ASN A 321 13.39 2.14 -19.75
CA ASN A 321 13.79 1.91 -21.14
C ASN A 321 14.53 0.56 -21.35
N GLY A 322 14.55 -0.33 -20.35
CA GLY A 322 15.17 -1.65 -20.43
C GLY A 322 16.70 -1.65 -20.43
N GLY A 323 17.30 -0.53 -20.04
CA GLY A 323 18.75 -0.43 -19.79
C GLY A 323 19.11 -0.86 -18.37
N ASN A 324 20.39 -1.08 -18.14
CA ASN A 324 20.95 -1.29 -16.80
C ASN A 324 22.03 -0.23 -16.61
N TYR A 325 22.02 0.46 -15.47
CA TYR A 325 22.96 1.52 -15.15
C TYR A 325 23.55 1.26 -13.76
N ASP A 326 24.89 1.23 -13.68
CA ASP A 326 25.60 1.12 -12.41
C ASP A 326 26.08 2.50 -11.97
N SER A 327 25.48 3.05 -10.91
CA SER A 327 25.86 4.35 -10.36
C SER A 327 27.27 4.39 -9.76
N GLN A 328 27.89 3.26 -9.45
CA GLN A 328 29.27 3.21 -8.98
C GLN A 328 30.31 3.22 -10.11
N LEU A 329 29.92 2.76 -11.30
CA LEU A 329 30.79 2.70 -12.48
C LEU A 329 30.50 3.82 -13.50
N GLY A 330 29.33 4.47 -13.38
CA GLY A 330 28.91 5.56 -14.24
C GLY A 330 28.52 5.13 -15.65
N ASN A 331 28.20 3.86 -15.86
CA ASN A 331 27.86 3.27 -17.16
C ASN A 331 26.81 2.17 -17.10
#